data_AF-A0A6A5UE44-F1
#
_entry.id   AF-A0A6A5UE44-F1
#
_cell.length_a   1.000
_cell.length_b   1.000
_cell.length_c   1.000
_cell.angle_alpha   90.00
_cell.angle_beta   90.00
_cell.angle_gamma   90.00
#
_symmetry.space_group_name_H-M   'P 1'
#
loop_
_entity.id
_entity.type
_entity.pdbx_description
1 polymer ?
#
loop_
_entity_poly.entity_id
_entity_poly.type
_entity_poly.pdbx_seq_one_letter_code
_entity_poly.pdbx_strand_id
1 'polypeptide(L)'
;MTLEMEKHGALKSLGNKKKKRKHGKALLLKPHKRYYGGAEFYSPRKVQQARDREAEKEAATELLRQKKDEETRRKEAEKREKARMAEERKHMRAAAKEARARKAEEKRLQKEERS
;
A
#
# COMPACT_ATOMS: atom_id res chain seq x y z
N MET A 1 -0.29 -32.32 -4.87
CA MET A 1 -0.27 -31.89 -6.29
C MET A 1 -1.51 -31.09 -6.72
N THR A 2 -2.61 -31.11 -5.97
CA THR A 2 -3.89 -30.45 -6.33
C THR A 2 -3.89 -28.93 -6.11
N LEU A 3 -3.38 -28.47 -4.97
CA LEU A 3 -3.33 -27.04 -4.60
C LEU A 3 -2.54 -26.16 -5.60
N GLU A 4 -1.46 -26.68 -6.18
CA GLU A 4 -0.68 -25.92 -7.16
C GLU A 4 -1.38 -25.81 -8.52
N MET A 5 -2.07 -26.88 -8.93
CA MET A 5 -2.88 -26.86 -10.15
C MET A 5 -4.08 -25.93 -10.03
N GLU A 6 -4.73 -25.90 -8.86
CA GLU A 6 -5.82 -24.96 -8.55
C GLU A 6 -5.35 -23.50 -8.56
N LYS A 7 -4.21 -23.21 -7.91
CA LYS A 7 -3.59 -21.88 -7.97
C LYS A 7 -3.28 -21.47 -9.41
N HIS A 8 -2.71 -22.37 -10.20
CA HIS A 8 -2.36 -22.09 -11.58
C HIS A 8 -3.61 -21.87 -12.47
N GLY A 9 -4.67 -22.65 -12.27
CA GLY A 9 -5.96 -22.45 -12.93
C GLY A 9 -6.61 -21.11 -12.57
N ALA A 10 -6.56 -20.73 -11.30
CA ALA A 10 -7.07 -19.44 -10.82
C ALA A 10 -6.28 -18.26 -11.40
N LEU A 11 -4.95 -18.35 -11.48
CA LEU A 11 -4.12 -17.31 -12.10
C LEU A 11 -4.42 -17.16 -13.59
N LYS A 12 -4.58 -18.28 -14.31
CA LYS A 12 -4.97 -18.27 -15.73
C LYS A 12 -6.36 -17.67 -15.94
N SER A 13 -7.34 -18.03 -15.12
CA SER A 13 -8.70 -17.50 -15.23
C SER A 13 -8.75 -15.99 -14.94
N LEU A 14 -7.98 -15.53 -13.94
CA LEU A 14 -7.81 -14.11 -13.63
C LEU A 14 -7.17 -13.36 -14.80
N GLY A 15 -6.13 -13.92 -15.41
CA GLY A 15 -5.46 -13.37 -16.59
C GLY A 15 -6.42 -13.24 -17.79
N ASN A 16 -7.19 -14.29 -18.08
CA ASN A 16 -8.18 -14.29 -19.15
C ASN A 16 -9.31 -13.28 -18.89
N LYS A 17 -9.80 -13.19 -17.66
CA LYS A 17 -10.82 -12.20 -17.25
C LYS A 17 -10.29 -10.77 -17.43
N LYS A 18 -9.05 -10.50 -17.03
CA LYS A 18 -8.40 -9.19 -17.26
C LYS A 18 -8.27 -8.88 -18.75
N LYS A 19 -7.81 -9.83 -19.57
CA LYS A 19 -7.74 -9.67 -21.04
C LYS A 19 -9.11 -9.35 -21.65
N LYS A 20 -10.16 -10.10 -21.29
CA LYS A 20 -11.55 -9.84 -21.75
C LYS A 20 -12.03 -8.43 -21.37
N ARG A 21 -11.75 -7.99 -20.14
CA ARG A 21 -12.09 -6.62 -19.68
C ARG A 21 -11.37 -5.53 -20.49
N LYS A 22 -10.15 -5.81 -20.96
CA LYS A 22 -9.41 -4.88 -21.83
C LYS A 22 -9.94 -4.85 -23.26
N HIS A 23 -10.39 -5.98 -23.82
CA HIS A 23 -10.93 -6.04 -25.18
C HIS A 23 -12.26 -5.28 -25.36
N GLY A 24 -13.10 -5.22 -24.33
CA GLY A 24 -14.37 -4.48 -24.37
C GLY A 24 -14.24 -2.98 -24.05
N LYS A 25 -13.03 -2.49 -23.76
CA LYS A 25 -12.81 -1.09 -23.41
C LYS A 25 -12.68 -0.26 -24.69
N ALA A 26 -13.47 0.80 -24.77
CA ALA A 26 -13.43 1.71 -25.91
C ALA A 26 -12.06 2.40 -26.00
N LEU A 27 -11.44 2.36 -27.18
CA LEU A 27 -10.20 3.07 -27.43
C LEU A 27 -10.44 4.58 -27.34
N LEU A 28 -9.51 5.29 -26.71
CA LEU A 28 -9.53 6.74 -26.59
C LEU A 28 -9.06 7.40 -27.90
N LEU A 29 -9.87 7.26 -28.95
CA LEU A 29 -9.68 7.95 -30.22
C LEU A 29 -10.06 9.42 -30.06
N LYS A 30 -9.27 10.33 -30.65
CA LYS A 30 -9.60 11.76 -30.64
C LYS A 30 -10.69 12.02 -31.69
N PRO A 31 -11.86 12.54 -31.32
CA PRO A 31 -12.92 12.83 -32.27
C PRO A 31 -12.49 13.95 -33.23
N HIS A 32 -13.06 13.98 -34.43
CA HIS A 32 -12.81 15.07 -35.37
C HIS A 32 -13.50 16.36 -34.90
N LYS A 33 -12.91 17.52 -35.18
CA LYS A 33 -13.45 18.82 -34.73
C LYS A 33 -14.78 19.19 -35.40
N ARG A 34 -15.09 18.63 -36.57
CA ARG A 34 -16.34 18.81 -37.29
C ARG A 34 -16.88 17.45 -37.71
N TYR A 35 -17.98 17.03 -37.09
CA TYR A 35 -18.66 15.78 -37.38
C TYR A 35 -19.85 16.06 -38.31
N TYR A 36 -19.89 15.40 -39.46
CA TYR A 36 -20.90 15.65 -40.50
C TYR A 36 -21.94 14.50 -40.62
N GLY A 37 -22.13 13.72 -39.55
CA GLY A 37 -23.23 12.74 -39.48
C GLY A 37 -23.00 11.41 -40.21
N GLY A 38 -21.75 10.93 -40.33
CA GLY A 38 -21.39 9.67 -40.98
C GLY A 38 -20.45 8.77 -40.16
N ALA A 39 -20.17 7.57 -40.66
CA ALA A 39 -19.23 6.65 -40.00
C ALA A 39 -17.78 7.18 -40.06
N GLU A 40 -17.10 7.26 -38.92
CA GLU A 40 -15.70 7.64 -38.84
C GLU A 40 -14.79 6.43 -39.00
N PHE A 41 -14.03 6.38 -40.09
CA PHE A 41 -13.01 5.36 -40.29
C PHE A 41 -11.66 5.83 -39.73
N TYR A 42 -11.05 5.01 -38.89
CA TYR A 42 -9.72 5.26 -38.34
C TYR A 42 -8.69 4.42 -39.08
N SER A 43 -7.59 5.03 -39.48
CA SER A 43 -6.45 4.27 -40.01
C SER A 43 -5.84 3.40 -38.91
N PRO A 44 -5.27 2.23 -39.25
CA PRO A 44 -4.62 1.34 -38.28
C PRO A 44 -3.59 2.05 -37.39
N ARG A 45 -2.87 3.02 -37.96
CA ARG A 45 -1.91 3.87 -37.22
C ARG A 45 -2.59 4.69 -36.12
N LYS A 46 -3.78 5.28 -36.36
CA LYS A 46 -4.52 6.03 -35.34
C LYS A 46 -5.04 5.12 -34.22
N VAL A 47 -5.44 3.90 -34.57
CA VAL A 47 -5.85 2.87 -33.60
C VAL A 47 -4.67 2.50 -32.69
N GLN A 48 -3.48 2.28 -33.26
CA GLN A 48 -2.27 1.99 -32.47
C GLN A 48 -1.93 3.14 -31.52
N GLN A 49 -1.94 4.39 -32.00
CA GLN A 49 -1.68 5.56 -31.15
C GLN A 49 -2.68 5.69 -29.99
N ALA A 50 -3.95 5.30 -30.18
CA ALA A 50 -4.92 5.31 -29.09
C ALA A 50 -4.60 4.26 -28.03
N ARG A 51 -4.14 3.07 -28.45
CA ARG A 51 -3.66 2.01 -27.55
C ARG A 51 -2.42 2.43 -26.77
N ASP A 52 -1.45 3.04 -27.44
CA ASP A 52 -0.20 3.47 -26.80
C ASP A 52 -0.49 4.51 -25.71
N ARG A 53 -1.33 5.50 -25.98
CA ARG A 53 -1.78 6.50 -24.98
C ARG A 53 -2.50 5.87 -23.80
N GLU A 54 -3.30 4.83 -24.04
CA GLU A 54 -3.99 4.13 -22.97
C GLU A 54 -3.00 3.34 -22.10
N ALA A 55 -2.03 2.67 -22.72
CA ALA A 55 -0.97 1.96 -22.01
C ALA A 55 -0.12 2.91 -21.15
N GLU A 56 0.26 4.08 -21.68
CA GLU A 56 0.97 5.11 -20.93
C GLU A 56 0.18 5.60 -19.71
N LYS A 57 -1.13 5.84 -19.88
CA LYS A 57 -2.01 6.22 -18.77
C LYS A 57 -2.10 5.12 -17.72
N GLU A 58 -2.30 3.87 -18.13
CA GLU A 58 -2.35 2.74 -17.21
C GLU A 58 -1.04 2.62 -16.42
N ALA A 59 0.11 2.68 -17.10
CA ALA A 59 1.43 2.66 -16.45
C ALA A 59 1.61 3.82 -15.45
N ALA A 60 1.23 5.04 -15.83
CA ALA A 60 1.29 6.19 -14.93
C ALA A 60 0.39 6.01 -13.69
N THR A 61 -0.82 5.47 -13.86
CA THR A 61 -1.71 5.19 -12.73
C THR A 61 -1.20 4.07 -11.83
N GLU A 62 -0.56 3.04 -12.39
CA GLU A 62 0.05 1.95 -11.61
C GLU A 62 1.23 2.47 -10.79
N LEU A 63 2.11 3.30 -11.37
CA LEU A 63 3.21 3.94 -10.64
C LEU A 63 2.70 4.82 -9.49
N LEU A 64 1.63 5.59 -9.71
CA LEU A 64 1.01 6.40 -8.65
C LEU A 64 0.43 5.54 -7.52
N ARG A 65 -0.20 4.40 -7.85
CA ARG A 65 -0.71 3.46 -6.84
C ARG A 65 0.44 2.86 -6.03
N GLN A 66 1.49 2.39 -6.69
CA GLN A 66 2.68 1.85 -6.02
C GLN A 66 3.30 2.87 -5.07
N LYS A 67 3.49 4.12 -5.51
CA LYS A 67 4.01 5.19 -4.64
C LYS A 67 3.13 5.44 -3.42
N LYS A 68 1.81 5.45 -3.58
CA LYS A 68 0.88 5.60 -2.46
C LYS A 68 0.97 4.42 -1.49
N ASP A 69 1.04 3.19 -2.00
CA ASP A 69 1.18 1.99 -1.19
C ASP A 69 2.52 1.95 -0.44
N GLU A 70 3.60 2.44 -1.05
CA GLU A 70 4.89 2.58 -0.39
C GLU A 70 4.85 3.65 0.72
N GLU A 71 4.20 4.78 0.45
CA GLU A 71 4.06 5.86 1.42
C GLU A 71 3.23 5.44 2.64
N THR A 72 2.11 4.72 2.43
CA THR A 72 1.29 4.19 3.52
C THR A 72 2.08 3.19 4.36
N ARG A 73 2.81 2.26 3.72
CA ARG A 73 3.69 1.30 4.41
C ARG A 73 4.76 1.99 5.23
N ARG A 74 5.41 3.03 4.69
CA ARG A 74 6.42 3.82 5.43
C ARG A 74 5.82 4.48 6.66
N LYS A 75 4.66 5.13 6.51
CA LYS A 75 3.95 5.78 7.62
C LYS A 75 3.54 4.78 8.71
N GLU A 76 3.07 3.60 8.32
CA GLU A 76 2.74 2.54 9.27
C GLU A 76 3.97 2.03 10.01
N ALA A 77 5.09 1.79 9.31
CA ALA A 77 6.34 1.38 9.93
C ALA A 77 6.85 2.42 10.93
N GLU A 78 6.83 3.71 10.56
CA GLU A 78 7.24 4.80 11.45
C GLU A 78 6.35 4.89 12.71
N LYS A 79 5.03 4.74 12.55
CA LYS A 79 4.10 4.70 13.67
C LYS A 79 4.38 3.53 14.61
N ARG A 80 4.68 2.35 14.07
CA ARG A 80 5.01 1.14 14.85
C ARG A 80 6.30 1.32 15.64
N GLU A 81 7.34 1.85 15.02
CA GLU A 81 8.61 2.15 15.71
C GLU A 81 8.42 3.19 16.81
N LYS A 82 7.69 4.28 16.53
CA LYS A 82 7.38 5.29 17.56
C LYS A 82 6.56 4.71 18.72
N ALA A 83 5.60 3.84 18.43
CA ALA A 83 4.81 3.16 19.46
C ALA A 83 5.71 2.27 20.34
N ARG A 84 6.59 1.48 19.73
CA ARG A 84 7.56 0.64 20.44
C ARG A 84 8.47 1.46 21.36
N MET A 85 9.05 2.55 20.84
CA MET A 85 9.88 3.44 21.64
C MET A 85 9.11 4.10 22.80
N ALA A 86 7.82 4.39 22.60
CA ALA A 86 6.98 4.95 23.66
C ALA A 86 6.67 3.90 24.74
N GLU A 87 6.43 2.63 24.37
CA GLU A 87 6.26 1.54 25.32
C GLU A 87 7.53 1.28 26.12
N GLU A 88 8.69 1.20 25.47
CA GLU A 88 9.98 1.03 26.15
C GLU A 88 10.23 2.17 27.16
N ARG A 89 9.92 3.42 26.80
CA ARG A 89 9.99 4.56 27.73
C ARG A 89 9.04 4.42 28.92
N LYS A 90 7.82 3.90 28.70
CA LYS A 90 6.87 3.64 29.80
C LYS A 90 7.42 2.56 30.73
N HIS A 91 7.95 1.47 30.19
CA HIS A 91 8.57 0.40 30.99
C HIS A 91 9.75 0.91 31.81
N MET A 92 10.66 1.68 31.22
CA MET A 92 11.79 2.28 31.93
C MET A 92 11.35 3.22 33.06
N ARG A 93 10.30 4.02 32.84
CA ARG A 93 9.74 4.91 33.87
C ARG A 93 9.10 4.12 35.02
N ALA A 94 8.38 3.04 34.71
CA ALA A 94 7.78 2.17 35.71
C ALA A 94 8.87 1.51 36.58
N ALA A 95 9.89 0.91 35.94
CA ALA A 95 11.03 0.31 36.64
C ALA A 95 11.79 1.33 37.51
N ALA A 96 12.01 2.54 37.01
CA ALA A 96 12.65 3.61 37.78
C ALA A 96 11.81 4.03 39.00
N LYS A 97 10.47 4.06 38.87
CA LYS A 97 9.57 4.38 39.98
C LYS A 97 9.61 3.29 41.06
N GLU A 98 9.58 2.02 40.66
CA GLU A 98 9.71 0.89 41.59
C GLU A 98 11.05 0.89 42.31
N ALA A 99 12.15 1.13 41.60
CA ALA A 99 13.48 1.22 42.20
C ALA A 99 13.59 2.36 43.22
N ARG A 100 12.93 3.50 42.96
CA ARG A 100 12.87 4.62 43.92
C ARG A 100 12.04 4.26 45.16
N ALA A 101 10.92 3.55 44.98
CA ALA A 101 10.08 3.10 46.09
C ALA A 101 10.84 2.13 47.00
N ARG A 102 11.49 1.09 46.43
CA ARG A 102 12.30 0.12 47.18
C ARG A 102 13.43 0.80 47.97
N LYS A 103 14.18 1.71 47.33
CA LYS A 103 15.23 2.48 48.01
C LYS A 103 14.68 3.37 49.13
N ALA A 104 13.45 3.88 49.00
CA ALA A 104 12.82 4.68 50.05
C ALA A 104 12.39 3.80 51.24
N GLU A 105 11.90 2.59 50.98
CA GLU A 105 11.55 1.61 52.02
C GLU A 105 12.79 1.09 52.75
N GLU A 106 13.85 0.71 52.03
CA GLU A 106 15.14 0.30 52.63
C GLU A 106 15.70 1.40 53.55
N LYS A 107 15.65 2.67 53.11
CA LYS A 107 16.08 3.81 53.93
C LYS A 107 15.18 4.06 55.14
N ARG A 108 13.91 3.67 55.10
CA ARG A 108 13.00 3.77 56.26
C ARG A 108 13.33 2.68 57.28
N LEU A 109 13.48 1.44 56.84
CA LEU A 109 13.87 0.32 57.68
C LEU A 109 15.23 0.57 58.36
N GLN A 110 16.23 1.06 57.62
CA GLN A 110 17.53 1.43 58.18
C GLN A 110 17.47 2.57 59.22
N LYS A 111 16.46 3.44 59.16
CA LYS A 111 16.27 4.48 60.18
C LYS A 111 15.58 3.94 61.42
N GLU A 112 14.64 3.01 61.27
CA GLU A 112 13.99 2.32 62.39
C GLU A 112 14.96 1.40 63.13
N GLU A 113 15.82 0.66 62.44
CA GLU A 113 16.83 -0.21 63.07
C GLU A 113 17.95 0.57 63.78
N ARG A 114 18.14 1.85 63.44
CA ARG A 114 19.21 2.70 63.98
C ARG A 114 18.72 3.63 65.10
N SER A 115 17.42 3.62 65.40
CA SER A 115 16.79 4.34 66.50
C SER A 115 16.50 3.42 67.67
#